data_AF-A0A8S8ZBY6-F1
#
_entry.id   AF-A0A8S8ZBY6-F1
#
_cell.length_a   1.000
_cell.length_b   1.000
_cell.length_c   1.000
_cell.angle_alpha   90.00
_cell.angle_beta   90.00
_cell.angle_gamma   90.00
#
_symmetry.space_group_name_H-M   'P 1'
#
loop_
_entity.id
_entity.type
_entity.pdbx_description
1 polymer ?
#
loop_
_entity_poly.entity_id
_entity_poly.type
_entity_poly.pdbx_seq_one_letter_code
_entity_poly.pdbx_strand_id
1 'polypeptide(L)'
;MIVHQIPVGPMQNFSYIVEDESTHEAIVIDPSWDLDKIISIIDEQNLQPKYIVNTHWHDDHTRGNEELAKMLSVKIVQHEASTLQNDMTVKNGDSIKFGCSELVCISYTWTFQRQYLSCR
;
A
#
# COMPACT_ATOMS: atom_id res chain seq x y z
N MET A 1 16.15 2.56 1.72
CA MET A 1 14.80 2.14 1.28
C MET A 1 14.94 1.36 -0.01
N ILE A 2 14.28 0.20 -0.09
CA ILE A 2 14.16 -0.60 -1.31
C ILE A 2 12.70 -0.58 -1.77
N VAL A 3 12.48 -0.56 -3.08
CA VAL A 3 11.14 -0.61 -3.67
C VAL A 3 11.07 -1.82 -4.61
N HIS A 4 10.17 -2.75 -4.29
CA HIS A 4 9.82 -3.88 -5.15
C HIS A 4 8.57 -3.51 -5.94
N GLN A 5 8.71 -3.38 -7.26
CA GLN A 5 7.57 -3.17 -8.16
C GLN A 5 7.13 -4.52 -8.74
N ILE A 6 5.85 -4.85 -8.55
CA ILE A 6 5.30 -6.15 -8.90
C ILE A 6 4.17 -5.93 -9.91
N PRO A 7 4.31 -6.38 -11.17
CA PRO A 7 3.21 -6.35 -12.12
C PRO A 7 2.11 -7.32 -11.67
N VAL A 8 0.87 -6.81 -11.62
CA VAL A 8 -0.29 -7.56 -11.13
C VAL A 8 -1.46 -7.52 -12.11
N GLY A 9 -2.14 -8.66 -12.21
CA GLY A 9 -3.37 -8.82 -12.99
C GLY A 9 -3.20 -8.57 -14.49
N PRO A 10 -4.31 -8.63 -15.24
CA PRO A 10 -4.29 -8.45 -16.70
C PRO A 10 -4.30 -6.98 -17.14
N MET A 11 -4.46 -6.04 -16.20
CA MET A 11 -4.73 -4.62 -16.49
C MET A 11 -3.48 -3.74 -16.52
N GLN A 12 -2.28 -4.33 -16.59
CA GLN A 12 -1.00 -3.59 -16.57
C GLN A 12 -0.83 -2.73 -15.32
N ASN A 13 -1.26 -3.28 -14.20
CA ASN A 13 -1.26 -2.64 -12.91
C ASN A 13 -0.03 -3.07 -12.10
N PHE A 14 0.33 -2.28 -11.09
CA PHE A 14 1.46 -2.58 -10.22
C PHE A 14 1.04 -2.53 -8.76
N SER A 15 1.51 -3.50 -8.00
CA SER A 15 1.59 -3.43 -6.55
C SER A 15 3.04 -3.14 -6.15
N TYR A 16 3.24 -2.45 -5.03
CA TYR A 16 4.58 -2.12 -4.56
C TYR A 16 4.78 -2.64 -3.15
N ILE A 17 6.01 -3.06 -2.84
CA ILE A 17 6.47 -3.26 -1.47
C ILE A 17 7.59 -2.25 -1.25
N VAL A 18 7.43 -1.39 -0.25
CA VAL A 18 8.44 -0.41 0.15
C VAL A 18 9.02 -0.86 1.46
N GLU A 19 10.30 -1.18 1.45
CA GLU A 19 11.05 -1.72 2.58
C GLU A 19 12.00 -0.66 3.16
N ASP A 20 12.02 -0.60 4.49
CA ASP A 20 13.08 0.05 5.25
C ASP A 20 14.26 -0.90 5.48
N GLU A 21 15.34 -0.73 4.71
CA GLU A 21 16.55 -1.60 4.73
C GLU A 21 17.18 -1.79 6.12
N SER A 22 16.97 -0.84 7.04
CA SER A 22 17.58 -0.91 8.37
C SER A 22 16.84 -1.86 9.31
N THR A 23 15.53 -2.01 9.12
CA THR A 23 14.65 -2.75 10.04
C THR A 23 13.93 -3.91 9.38
N HIS A 24 13.99 -4.00 8.04
CA HIS A 24 13.17 -4.86 7.20
C HIS A 24 11.66 -4.65 7.38
N GLU A 25 11.23 -3.56 8.04
CA GLU A 25 9.82 -3.18 8.08
C GLU A 25 9.37 -2.68 6.71
N ALA A 26 8.16 -3.07 6.31
CA ALA A 26 7.67 -2.76 4.97
C ALA A 26 6.22 -2.30 4.96
N ILE A 27 5.86 -1.60 3.89
CA ILE A 27 4.48 -1.30 3.54
C ILE A 27 4.16 -1.88 2.16
N VAL A 28 2.93 -2.36 2.00
CA VAL A 28 2.42 -2.85 0.72
C VAL A 28 1.47 -1.82 0.15
N ILE A 29 1.74 -1.35 -1.06
CA ILE A 29 0.94 -0.32 -1.74
C ILE A 29 0.14 -0.96 -2.87
N ASP A 30 -1.18 -0.71 -2.88
CA ASP A 30 -2.14 -1.18 -3.88
C ASP A 30 -2.02 -2.69 -4.23
N PRO A 31 -2.11 -3.60 -3.25
CA PRO A 31 -2.08 -5.04 -3.51
C PRO A 31 -3.32 -5.49 -4.28
N SER A 32 -3.14 -6.19 -5.41
CA SER A 32 -4.25 -6.72 -6.20
C SER A 32 -3.90 -8.00 -6.94
N TRP A 33 -4.92 -8.86 -7.15
CA TRP A 33 -4.91 -10.15 -7.88
C TRP A 33 -3.87 -11.18 -7.47
N ASP A 34 -2.59 -10.92 -7.71
CA ASP A 34 -1.48 -11.85 -7.55
C ASP A 34 -0.91 -11.83 -6.12
N LEU A 35 -1.78 -12.02 -5.12
CA LEU A 35 -1.38 -11.94 -3.70
C LEU A 35 -0.26 -12.92 -3.33
N ASP A 36 -0.27 -14.11 -3.93
CA ASP A 36 0.77 -15.12 -3.71
C ASP A 36 2.17 -14.63 -4.09
N LYS A 37 2.29 -13.81 -5.14
CA LYS A 37 3.58 -13.22 -5.54
C LYS A 37 4.07 -12.21 -4.51
N ILE A 38 3.16 -11.40 -3.98
CA ILE A 38 3.44 -10.41 -2.95
C ILE A 38 3.93 -11.13 -1.68
N ILE A 39 3.21 -12.17 -1.25
CA ILE A 39 3.57 -12.98 -0.09
C ILE A 39 4.93 -13.67 -0.30
N SER A 40 5.17 -14.24 -1.48
CA SER A 40 6.44 -14.90 -1.78
C SER A 40 7.63 -13.95 -1.64
N ILE A 41 7.50 -12.69 -2.12
CA ILE A 41 8.57 -11.69 -1.96
C ILE A 41 8.76 -11.30 -0.49
N ILE A 42 7.66 -11.14 0.26
CA ILE A 42 7.72 -10.85 1.70
C ILE A 42 8.48 -11.96 2.43
N ASP A 43 8.16 -13.22 2.15
CA ASP A 43 8.76 -14.38 2.81
C ASP A 43 10.23 -14.58 2.39
N GLU A 44 10.54 -14.52 1.09
CA GLU A 44 11.90 -14.69 0.56
C GLU A 44 12.88 -13.64 1.08
N GLN A 45 12.41 -12.40 1.24
CA GLN A 45 13.22 -11.29 1.73
C GLN A 45 13.11 -11.09 3.26
N ASN A 46 12.35 -11.94 3.97
CA ASN A 46 12.06 -11.82 5.41
C ASN A 46 11.56 -10.43 5.84
N LEU A 47 10.68 -9.85 5.03
CA LEU A 47 10.10 -8.53 5.29
C LEU A 47 9.09 -8.60 6.44
N GLN A 48 8.90 -7.47 7.11
CA GLN A 48 7.94 -7.29 8.18
C GLN A 48 6.88 -6.25 7.78
N PRO A 49 5.83 -6.66 7.04
CA PRO A 49 4.76 -5.75 6.65
C PRO A 49 4.08 -5.15 7.88
N LYS A 50 3.87 -3.83 7.86
CA LYS A 50 3.13 -3.11 8.92
C LYS A 50 1.78 -2.62 8.46
N TYR A 51 1.69 -2.23 7.19
CA TYR A 51 0.53 -1.57 6.63
C TYR A 51 0.29 -2.01 5.18
N ILE A 52 -0.97 -2.12 4.82
CA ILE A 52 -1.42 -2.05 3.44
C ILE A 52 -1.91 -0.63 3.21
N VAL A 53 -1.42 0.04 2.17
CA VAL A 53 -1.76 1.42 1.83
C VAL A 53 -2.42 1.44 0.46
N ASN A 54 -3.60 2.04 0.35
CA ASN A 54 -4.23 2.25 -0.95
C ASN A 54 -4.09 3.69 -1.41
N THR A 55 -3.70 3.88 -2.67
CA THR A 55 -3.45 5.21 -3.22
C THR A 55 -4.74 5.94 -3.59
N HIS A 56 -5.74 5.21 -4.09
CA HIS A 56 -7.06 5.68 -4.43
C HIS A 56 -8.02 4.49 -4.56
N TRP A 57 -9.31 4.77 -4.65
CA TRP A 57 -10.31 3.74 -4.86
C TRP A 57 -10.51 3.44 -6.34
N HIS A 58 -10.14 2.23 -6.79
CA HIS A 58 -10.75 1.54 -7.92
C HIS A 58 -10.79 0.03 -7.66
N ASP A 59 -11.83 -0.63 -8.17
CA ASP A 59 -12.11 -2.05 -7.93
C ASP A 59 -11.04 -2.99 -8.51
N ASP A 60 -10.26 -2.51 -9.47
CA ASP A 60 -9.16 -3.26 -10.09
C ASP A 60 -7.89 -3.28 -9.21
N HIS A 61 -7.79 -2.46 -8.16
CA HIS A 61 -6.58 -2.43 -7.31
C HIS A 61 -6.81 -2.65 -5.82
N THR A 62 -8.05 -2.89 -5.42
CA THR A 62 -8.40 -3.15 -4.01
C THR A 62 -8.91 -4.59 -3.79
N ARG A 63 -8.93 -5.40 -4.85
CA ARG A 63 -9.31 -6.82 -4.80
C ARG A 63 -8.23 -7.62 -4.09
N GLY A 64 -8.55 -8.06 -2.88
CA GLY A 64 -7.64 -8.86 -2.05
C GLY A 64 -7.04 -8.09 -0.87
N ASN A 65 -7.34 -6.79 -0.70
CA ASN A 65 -6.87 -6.01 0.44
C ASN A 65 -7.19 -6.67 1.78
N GLU A 66 -8.45 -7.05 2.00
CA GLU A 66 -8.87 -7.68 3.27
C GLU A 66 -8.25 -9.05 3.48
N GLU A 67 -8.06 -9.80 2.40
CA GLU A 67 -7.46 -11.13 2.46
C GLU A 67 -5.99 -11.02 2.85
N LEU A 68 -5.25 -10.16 2.16
CA LEU A 68 -3.84 -9.89 2.46
C LEU A 68 -3.66 -9.28 3.84
N ALA A 69 -4.52 -8.35 4.25
CA ALA A 69 -4.50 -7.77 5.59
C ALA A 69 -4.65 -8.84 6.67
N LYS A 70 -5.55 -9.81 6.47
CA LYS A 70 -5.75 -10.94 7.39
C LYS A 70 -4.54 -11.88 7.39
N MET A 71 -4.01 -12.23 6.21
CA MET A 71 -2.85 -13.10 6.10
C MET A 71 -1.62 -12.52 6.78
N LEU A 72 -1.36 -11.23 6.56
CA LEU A 72 -0.20 -10.52 7.15
C LEU A 72 -0.47 -9.98 8.55
N SER A 73 -1.72 -10.04 9.04
CA SER A 73 -2.16 -9.43 10.31
C SER A 73 -1.82 -7.94 10.41
N VAL A 74 -2.03 -7.19 9.32
CA VAL A 74 -1.71 -5.76 9.20
C VAL A 74 -2.96 -4.91 9.02
N LYS A 75 -2.81 -3.60 9.23
CA LYS A 75 -3.89 -2.62 9.08
C LYS A 75 -3.96 -2.09 7.66
N ILE A 76 -5.18 -1.87 7.18
CA ILE A 76 -5.43 -1.18 5.92
C ILE A 76 -5.52 0.33 6.17
N VAL A 77 -4.67 1.09 5.48
CA VAL A 77 -4.58 2.54 5.56
C VAL A 77 -5.08 3.17 4.28
N GLN A 78 -6.00 4.13 4.41
CA GLN A 78 -6.62 4.81 3.26
C GLN A 78 -6.81 6.31 3.54
N HIS A 79 -6.84 7.10 2.48
CA HIS A 79 -7.16 8.53 2.59
C HIS A 79 -8.62 8.75 3.04
N GLU A 80 -8.89 9.84 3.76
CA GLU A 80 -10.23 10.16 4.28
C GLU A 80 -11.34 10.31 3.23
N ALA A 81 -10.95 10.52 1.97
CA ALA A 81 -11.89 10.58 0.84
C ALA A 81 -12.29 9.20 0.30
N SER A 82 -11.63 8.12 0.74
CA SER A 82 -12.01 6.75 0.37
C SER A 82 -13.30 6.33 1.08
N THR A 83 -14.17 5.63 0.37
CA THR A 83 -15.41 5.07 0.92
C THR A 83 -15.28 3.59 1.29
N LEU A 84 -14.10 2.98 1.10
CA LEU A 84 -13.87 1.59 1.46
C LEU A 84 -13.72 1.40 2.97
N GLN A 85 -13.92 0.16 3.41
CA GLN A 85 -13.55 -0.25 4.75
C GLN A 85 -12.02 -0.20 4.92
N ASN A 86 -11.59 0.42 6.01
CA ASN A 86 -10.19 0.58 6.40
C ASN A 86 -10.04 0.59 7.92
N ASP A 87 -8.85 0.28 8.41
CA ASP A 87 -8.54 0.29 9.85
C ASP A 87 -7.97 1.63 10.31
N MET A 88 -7.32 2.35 9.40
CA MET A 88 -6.65 3.63 9.67
C MET A 88 -6.93 4.62 8.54
N THR A 89 -7.33 5.83 8.90
CA THR A 89 -7.61 6.91 7.96
C THR A 89 -6.51 7.97 8.04
N VAL A 90 -6.03 8.43 6.89
CA VAL A 90 -5.03 9.50 6.77
C VAL A 90 -5.56 10.68 5.95
N LYS A 91 -5.02 11.87 6.21
CA LYS A 91 -5.33 13.13 5.52
C LYS A 91 -4.08 13.71 4.89
N ASN A 92 -4.25 14.72 4.05
CA ASN A 92 -3.13 15.46 3.50
C ASN A 92 -2.19 15.98 4.59
N GLY A 93 -0.91 15.67 4.47
CA GLY A 93 0.15 16.03 5.41
C GLY A 93 0.34 15.03 6.55
N ASP A 94 -0.54 14.05 6.73
CA ASP A 94 -0.34 12.99 7.72
C ASP A 94 0.80 12.08 7.30
N SER A 95 1.48 11.47 8.26
CA SER A 95 2.56 10.54 8.01
C SER A 95 2.39 9.20 8.72
N ILE A 96 2.87 8.14 8.06
CA ILE A 96 2.86 6.77 8.55
C ILE A 96 4.30 6.30 8.62
N LYS A 97 4.75 5.90 9.81
CA LYS A 97 6.11 5.43 10.03
C LYS A 97 6.19 3.92 9.87
N PHE A 98 7.25 3.44 9.26
CA PHE A 98 7.62 2.03 9.18
C PHE A 98 9.15 1.95 9.30
N GLY A 99 9.64 1.34 10.37
CA GLY A 99 11.06 1.33 10.71
C GLY A 99 11.62 2.73 10.94
N CYS A 100 12.74 3.03 10.27
CA CYS A 100 13.36 4.34 10.21
C CYS A 100 12.82 5.22 9.08
N SER A 101 11.88 4.70 8.28
CA SER A 101 11.30 5.37 7.12
C SER A 101 9.89 5.91 7.42
N GLU A 102 9.45 6.88 6.62
CA GLU A 102 8.16 7.55 6.78
C GLU A 102 7.48 7.75 5.42
N LEU A 103 6.21 7.39 5.34
CA LEU A 103 5.34 7.67 4.21
C LEU A 103 4.49 8.90 4.53
N VAL A 104 4.59 9.95 3.73
CA VAL A 104 3.76 11.15 3.87
C VAL A 104 2.58 11.09 2.90
N CYS A 105 1.37 11.23 3.44
CA CYS A 105 0.15 11.35 2.66
C CYS A 105 0.12 12.74 2.00
N ILE A 106 0.16 12.78 0.68
CA ILE A 106 -0.01 14.01 -0.10
C ILE A 106 -1.25 13.83 -0.96
N SER A 107 -2.26 14.66 -0.74
CA SER A 107 -3.44 14.72 -1.59
C SER A 107 -3.50 16.03 -2.35
N TYR A 108 -3.79 15.92 -3.64
CA TYR A 108 -4.02 17.06 -4.53
C TYR A 108 -5.47 17.02 -4.98
N THR A 109 -6.24 18.07 -4.65
CA THR A 109 -7.55 18.29 -5.24
C THR A 109 -7.37 18.88 -6.63
N TRP A 110 -7.24 18.02 -7.64
CA TRP A 110 -7.38 18.46 -9.03
C TRP A 110 -8.85 18.79 -9.31
N THR A 111 -9.09 19.95 -9.93
CA THR A 111 -10.43 20.43 -10.31
C THR A 111 -11.12 19.58 -11.39
N PHE A 112 -10.57 18.41 -11.73
CA PHE A 112 -11.20 17.36 -12.55
C PHE A 112 -10.73 15.99 -12.05
N GLN A 113 -11.70 15.10 -11.76
CA GLN A 113 -11.58 13.74 -11.19
C GLN A 113 -10.26 12.98 -11.45
N ARG A 114 -9.45 12.78 -10.40
CA ARG A 114 -8.71 11.55 -10.04
C ARG A 114 -7.73 11.88 -8.89
N GLN A 115 -7.88 11.23 -7.74
CA GLN A 115 -6.94 11.34 -6.62
C GLN A 115 -5.76 10.37 -6.87
N TYR A 116 -4.53 10.85 -6.71
CA TYR A 116 -3.33 10.02 -6.67
C TYR A 116 -2.55 10.37 -5.39
N LEU A 117 -2.21 9.34 -4.60
CA LEU A 117 -1.22 9.41 -3.53
C LEU A 117 0.18 9.25 -4.16
N SER A 118 1.03 10.25 -3.99
CA SER A 118 2.41 10.26 -4.48
C SER A 118 3.36 9.95 -3.33
N CYS A 119 4.09 8.84 -3.43
CA CYS A 119 5.17 8.46 -2.52
C CYS A 119 6.47 9.20 -2.94
N ARG A 120 7.07 10.00 -2.05
CA ARG A 120 8.40 10.63 -2.23
C ARG A 120 9.34 10.15 -1.15
#